data_AF-A0A523AFZ7-F1
#
_entry.id   AF-A0A523AFZ7-F1
#
_cell.length_a   1.000
_cell.length_b   1.000
_cell.length_c   1.000
_cell.angle_alpha   90.00
_cell.angle_beta   90.00
_cell.angle_gamma   90.00
#
_symmetry.space_group_name_H-M   'P 1'
#
loop_
_entity.id
_entity.type
_entity.pdbx_description
1 polymer ?
#
loop_
_entity_poly.entity_id
_entity_poly.type
_entity_poly.pdbx_seq_one_letter_code
_entity_poly.pdbx_strand_id
1 'polypeptide(L)'
;MWGRDEAVSMFEKLVEVAEKRRRRGEYPAEREIARSFWVYTGYYIDLFEFWLWLEDNGISYLNDLLNSQMLRDSYRAETKEEAIDALAATAWNYAMTRQMGAENMGLKWVEDAVYMIRELNANCAIYSGHHACKQSQSVFRILRDELSKDGIPVLRLDGDCWNRRITPISVVQEMILDFVENIVAKRKKRARR
;
A
#
# COMPACT_ATOMS: atom_id res chain seq x y z
N MET A 1 14.53 -17.26 -6.98
CA MET A 1 13.70 -17.41 -5.76
C MET A 1 12.23 -17.40 -6.16
N TRP A 2 11.75 -16.32 -6.80
CA TRP A 2 10.39 -16.25 -7.36
C TRP A 2 10.10 -17.39 -8.36
N GLY A 3 8.87 -17.90 -8.35
CA GLY A 3 8.41 -18.98 -9.23
C GLY A 3 8.95 -20.36 -8.91
N ARG A 4 9.42 -20.59 -7.67
CA ARG A 4 9.95 -21.88 -7.20
C ARG A 4 9.41 -22.24 -5.81
N ASP A 5 9.53 -23.50 -5.43
CA ASP A 5 9.08 -24.02 -4.13
C ASP A 5 9.69 -23.29 -2.94
N GLU A 6 10.91 -22.75 -3.07
CA GLU A 6 11.54 -21.98 -2.00
C GLU A 6 10.77 -20.68 -1.70
N ALA A 7 10.18 -20.04 -2.72
CA ALA A 7 9.32 -18.86 -2.49
C ALA A 7 8.01 -19.26 -1.82
N VAL A 8 7.40 -20.38 -2.22
CA VAL A 8 6.18 -20.90 -1.58
C VAL A 8 6.45 -21.16 -0.10
N SER A 9 7.51 -21.91 0.20
CA SER A 9 7.91 -22.22 1.58
C SER A 9 8.21 -20.95 2.40
N MET A 10 8.80 -19.94 1.79
CA MET A 10 9.03 -18.64 2.44
C MET A 10 7.70 -17.97 2.82
N PHE A 11 6.74 -17.85 1.89
CA PHE A 11 5.45 -17.20 2.17
C PHE A 11 4.61 -17.98 3.18
N GLU A 12 4.60 -19.31 3.11
CA GLU A 12 3.90 -20.16 4.09
C GLU A 12 4.43 -19.91 5.51
N LYS A 13 5.76 -19.81 5.67
CA LYS A 13 6.39 -19.48 6.96
C LYS A 13 6.04 -18.06 7.42
N LEU A 14 5.98 -17.09 6.51
CA LEU A 14 5.56 -15.72 6.84
C LEU A 14 4.11 -15.69 7.37
N VAL A 15 3.20 -16.41 6.71
CA VAL A 15 1.80 -16.55 7.15
C VAL A 15 1.72 -17.25 8.51
N GLU A 16 2.48 -18.33 8.71
CA GLU A 16 2.52 -19.06 9.98
C GLU A 16 2.99 -18.16 11.14
N VAL A 17 4.05 -17.37 10.93
CA VAL A 17 4.57 -16.43 11.93
C VAL A 17 3.53 -15.34 12.24
N ALA A 18 2.90 -14.76 11.21
CA ALA A 18 1.86 -13.75 11.38
C ALA A 18 0.66 -14.29 12.17
N GLU A 19 0.18 -15.50 11.86
CA GLU A 19 -0.92 -16.15 12.59
C GLU A 19 -0.56 -16.43 14.05
N LYS A 20 0.66 -16.90 14.32
CA LYS A 20 1.15 -17.13 15.70
C LYS A 20 1.17 -15.86 16.52
N ARG A 21 1.62 -14.73 15.95
CA ARG A 21 1.62 -13.41 16.61
C ARG A 21 0.19 -12.92 16.84
N ARG A 22 -0.66 -13.00 15.81
CA ARG A 22 -2.07 -12.61 15.89
C ARG A 22 -2.82 -13.34 17.00
N ARG A 23 -2.64 -14.66 17.14
CA ARG A 23 -3.26 -15.47 18.20
C ARG A 23 -2.80 -15.09 19.60
N ARG A 24 -1.58 -14.58 19.74
CA ARG A 24 -1.01 -14.08 21.00
C ARG A 24 -1.33 -12.62 21.28
N GLY A 25 -1.99 -11.93 20.35
CA GLY A 25 -2.24 -10.50 20.43
C GLY A 25 -0.95 -9.67 20.36
N GLU A 26 0.12 -10.23 19.80
CA GLU A 26 1.40 -9.54 19.65
C GLU A 26 1.32 -8.52 18.51
N TYR A 27 1.73 -7.29 18.79
CA TYR A 27 1.93 -6.23 17.82
C TYR A 27 3.20 -5.44 18.21
N PRO A 28 4.00 -4.92 17.27
CA PRO A 28 5.29 -4.29 17.60
C PRO A 28 5.20 -3.09 18.54
N ALA A 29 4.13 -2.29 18.43
CA ALA A 29 3.84 -1.19 19.35
C ALA A 29 2.77 -1.55 20.39
N GLU A 30 2.53 -0.65 21.35
CA GLU A 30 1.46 -0.80 22.35
C GLU A 30 0.07 -1.00 21.71
N ARG A 31 -0.18 -0.34 20.56
CA ARG A 31 -1.42 -0.49 19.79
C ARG A 31 -1.26 -0.05 18.33
N GLU A 32 -2.11 -0.59 17.47
CA GLU A 32 -2.29 -0.09 16.10
C GLU A 32 -3.13 1.21 16.12
N ILE A 33 -2.51 2.33 15.74
CA ILE A 33 -3.15 3.66 15.65
C ILE A 33 -3.53 4.03 14.22
N ALA A 34 -2.79 3.53 13.22
CA ALA A 34 -3.06 3.78 11.82
C ALA A 34 -2.96 2.49 11.00
N ARG A 35 -3.92 2.32 10.09
CA ARG A 35 -4.00 1.25 9.10
C ARG A 35 -3.84 1.91 7.74
N SER A 36 -2.58 2.07 7.33
CA SER A 36 -2.22 2.91 6.18
C SER A 36 -2.18 2.08 4.90
N PHE A 37 -2.83 2.60 3.85
CA PHE A 37 -2.64 2.12 2.48
C PHE A 37 -1.81 3.13 1.69
N TRP A 38 -0.86 2.64 0.89
CA TRP A 38 0.08 3.48 0.17
C TRP A 38 -0.29 3.56 -1.30
N VAL A 39 -0.61 4.76 -1.80
CA VAL A 39 -1.29 4.92 -3.09
C VAL A 39 -0.34 4.88 -4.30
N TYR A 40 0.95 4.64 -4.08
CA TYR A 40 1.94 4.39 -5.11
C TYR A 40 2.77 3.17 -4.72
N THR A 41 4.00 3.37 -4.23
CA THR A 41 4.80 2.34 -3.57
C THR A 41 5.46 2.87 -2.30
N GLY A 42 5.98 1.98 -1.48
CA GLY A 42 6.77 2.32 -0.30
C GLY A 42 8.07 3.07 -0.60
N TYR A 43 8.73 3.58 0.44
CA TYR A 43 10.10 4.07 0.32
C TYR A 43 11.09 2.90 0.32
N TYR A 44 12.00 2.92 -0.64
CA TYR A 44 13.11 1.97 -0.77
C TYR A 44 14.45 2.52 -0.28
N ILE A 45 14.47 3.80 0.13
CA ILE A 45 15.58 4.43 0.81
C ILE A 45 15.55 3.99 2.28
N ASP A 46 16.71 3.64 2.84
CA ASP A 46 16.85 3.19 4.24
C ASP A 46 15.84 2.07 4.59
N LEU A 47 15.72 1.12 3.64
CA LEU A 47 14.67 0.11 3.45
C LEU A 47 14.31 -0.74 4.68
N PHE A 48 15.13 -0.83 5.72
CA PHE A 48 14.77 -1.64 6.88
C PHE A 48 14.30 -0.76 8.05
N GLU A 49 15.07 0.29 8.34
CA GLU A 49 14.85 1.16 9.49
C GLU A 49 13.53 1.94 9.36
N PHE A 50 13.19 2.41 8.15
CA PHE A 50 11.95 3.16 7.94
C PHE A 50 10.70 2.34 8.25
N TRP A 51 10.69 1.05 7.88
CA TRP A 51 9.52 0.20 8.04
C TRP A 51 9.36 -0.31 9.46
N LEU A 52 10.47 -0.65 10.14
CA LEU A 52 10.44 -0.93 11.58
C LEU A 52 9.94 0.28 12.36
N TRP A 53 10.42 1.47 12.00
CA TRP A 53 9.97 2.71 12.63
C TRP A 53 8.47 2.96 12.48
N LEU A 54 7.85 2.62 11.33
CA LEU A 54 6.40 2.69 11.18
C LEU A 54 5.68 1.76 12.17
N GLU A 55 6.12 0.51 12.25
CA GLU A 55 5.54 -0.50 13.13
C GLU A 55 5.68 -0.12 14.62
N ASP A 56 6.87 0.34 15.02
CA ASP A 56 7.19 0.82 16.38
C ASP A 56 6.30 2.00 16.81
N ASN A 57 5.88 2.83 15.85
CA ASN A 57 4.95 3.95 16.08
C ASN A 57 3.47 3.55 15.91
N GLY A 58 3.18 2.27 15.74
CA GLY A 58 1.83 1.75 15.62
C GLY A 58 1.13 2.05 14.30
N ILE A 59 1.91 2.24 13.24
CA ILE A 59 1.44 2.52 11.88
C ILE A 59 1.64 1.26 11.03
N SER A 60 0.55 0.55 10.75
CA SER A 60 0.58 -0.60 9.85
C SER A 60 0.63 -0.15 8.40
N TYR A 61 1.60 -0.67 7.65
CA TYR A 61 1.59 -0.68 6.19
C TYR A 61 0.78 -1.89 5.73
N LEU A 62 -0.42 -1.66 5.20
CA LEU A 62 -1.31 -2.76 4.77
C LEU A 62 -0.89 -3.32 3.42
N ASN A 63 -0.69 -2.42 2.46
CA ASN A 63 -0.14 -2.70 1.13
C ASN A 63 0.12 -1.37 0.40
N ASP A 64 0.67 -1.45 -0.80
CA ASP A 64 0.67 -0.36 -1.76
C ASP A 64 0.02 -0.73 -3.08
N LEU A 65 -0.36 0.27 -3.87
CA LEU A 65 -1.09 0.07 -5.11
C LEU A 65 -0.29 -0.73 -6.15
N LEU A 66 1.03 -0.53 -6.21
CA LEU A 66 1.89 -1.24 -7.17
C LEU A 66 2.06 -2.73 -6.81
N ASN A 67 1.90 -3.09 -5.54
CA ASN A 67 1.96 -4.47 -5.04
C ASN A 67 0.56 -5.11 -4.82
N SER A 68 -0.53 -4.35 -4.99
CA SER A 68 -1.89 -4.77 -4.62
C SER A 68 -2.52 -5.87 -5.48
N GLN A 69 -1.88 -6.28 -6.56
CA GLN A 69 -2.52 -7.17 -7.54
C GLN A 69 -2.28 -8.64 -7.30
N MET A 70 -1.23 -8.95 -6.54
CA MET A 70 -1.02 -10.28 -5.96
C MET A 70 -2.21 -10.72 -5.09
N LEU A 71 -3.12 -9.81 -4.74
CA LEU A 71 -4.31 -10.08 -3.91
C LEU A 71 -5.58 -10.38 -4.70
N ARG A 72 -5.63 -10.17 -6.03
CA ARG A 72 -6.88 -10.26 -6.79
C ARG A 72 -7.03 -11.53 -7.61
N ASP A 73 -5.99 -11.90 -8.35
CA ASP A 73 -6.10 -12.93 -9.37
C ASP A 73 -5.13 -14.07 -9.09
N SER A 74 -5.66 -15.30 -9.09
CA SER A 74 -4.86 -16.53 -9.11
C SER A 74 -5.30 -17.36 -10.30
N TYR A 75 -4.33 -17.79 -11.11
CA TYR A 75 -4.59 -18.60 -12.29
C TYR A 75 -4.07 -20.01 -12.05
N ARG A 76 -4.90 -21.00 -12.36
CA ARG A 76 -4.49 -22.40 -12.45
C ARG A 76 -4.38 -22.76 -13.92
N ALA A 77 -3.26 -23.35 -14.28
CA ALA A 77 -3.02 -23.86 -15.62
C ALA A 77 -2.62 -25.32 -15.52
N GLU A 78 -3.32 -26.18 -16.26
CA GLU A 78 -3.06 -27.62 -16.33
C GLU A 78 -2.48 -28.00 -17.71
N THR A 79 -2.68 -27.14 -18.71
CA THR A 79 -2.09 -27.25 -20.05
C THR A 79 -1.10 -26.11 -20.33
N LYS A 80 -0.30 -26.28 -21.39
CA LYS A 80 0.63 -25.24 -21.85
C LYS A 80 -0.12 -24.01 -22.35
N GLU A 81 -1.21 -24.21 -23.07
CA GLU A 81 -2.05 -23.16 -23.64
C GLU A 81 -2.67 -22.32 -22.51
N GLU A 82 -3.25 -22.96 -21.50
CA GLU A 82 -3.74 -22.28 -20.29
C GLU A 82 -2.63 -21.53 -19.55
N ALA A 83 -1.42 -22.08 -19.51
CA ALA A 83 -0.29 -21.41 -18.85
C ALA A 83 0.11 -20.13 -19.59
N ILE A 84 0.08 -20.13 -20.92
CA ILE A 84 0.34 -18.94 -21.74
C ILE A 84 -0.75 -17.89 -21.52
N ASP A 85 -2.02 -18.31 -21.52
CA ASP A 85 -3.15 -17.42 -21.28
C ASP A 85 -3.11 -16.82 -19.87
N ALA A 86 -2.77 -17.63 -18.86
CA ALA A 86 -2.58 -17.18 -17.48
C ALA A 86 -1.46 -16.14 -17.36
N LEU A 87 -0.33 -16.33 -18.06
CA LEU A 87 0.77 -15.37 -18.08
C LEU A 87 0.34 -14.05 -18.71
N ALA A 88 -0.36 -14.11 -19.85
CA ALA A 88 -0.87 -12.92 -20.53
C ALA A 88 -1.90 -12.15 -19.67
N ALA A 89 -2.84 -12.88 -19.05
CA ALA A 89 -3.84 -12.30 -18.16
C ALA A 89 -3.20 -11.65 -16.92
N THR A 90 -2.25 -12.35 -16.29
CA THR A 90 -1.48 -11.80 -15.15
C THR A 90 -0.75 -10.53 -15.54
N ALA A 91 -0.07 -10.53 -16.70
CA ALA A 91 0.66 -9.36 -17.18
C ALA A 91 -0.26 -8.16 -17.44
N TRP A 92 -1.45 -8.39 -18.01
CA TRP A 92 -2.44 -7.33 -18.21
C TRP A 92 -3.04 -6.80 -16.91
N ASN A 93 -3.13 -7.66 -15.91
CA ASN A 93 -3.58 -7.27 -14.58
C ASN A 93 -2.46 -6.68 -13.72
N TYR A 94 -1.23 -6.50 -14.21
CA TYR A 94 -0.18 -5.78 -13.48
C TYR A 94 -0.45 -4.28 -13.30
N ALA A 95 0.16 -3.68 -12.28
CA ALA A 95 -0.07 -2.30 -11.85
C ALA A 95 0.75 -1.48 -12.79
N MET A 96 0.28 -0.29 -13.13
CA MET A 96 0.66 0.38 -14.37
C MET A 96 0.09 -0.28 -15.61
N THR A 97 0.25 -1.58 -15.86
CA THR A 97 -0.22 -2.21 -17.12
C THR A 97 -1.74 -2.06 -17.27
N ARG A 98 -2.51 -2.57 -16.31
CA ARG A 98 -3.97 -2.44 -16.27
C ARG A 98 -4.46 -0.99 -16.34
N GLN A 99 -3.75 -0.08 -15.66
CA GLN A 99 -4.15 1.32 -15.56
C GLN A 99 -3.82 2.08 -16.85
N MET A 100 -2.63 1.88 -17.42
CA MET A 100 -2.23 2.47 -18.69
C MET A 100 -3.03 1.93 -19.88
N GLY A 101 -3.50 0.68 -19.80
CA GLY A 101 -4.38 0.08 -20.79
C GLY A 101 -5.85 0.52 -20.69
N ALA A 102 -6.23 1.25 -19.65
CA ALA A 102 -7.59 1.77 -19.50
C ALA A 102 -7.83 3.01 -20.38
N GLU A 103 -9.11 3.31 -20.67
CA GLU A 103 -9.50 4.53 -21.40
C GLU A 103 -8.96 5.81 -20.73
N ASN A 104 -8.88 5.79 -19.40
CA ASN A 104 -8.26 6.85 -18.61
C ASN A 104 -7.44 6.27 -17.47
N MET A 105 -6.11 6.36 -17.61
CA MET A 105 -5.16 5.89 -16.59
C MET A 105 -5.37 6.51 -15.22
N GLY A 106 -5.61 7.82 -15.18
CA GLY A 106 -5.73 8.57 -13.95
C GLY A 106 -6.97 8.15 -13.15
N LEU A 107 -8.12 8.02 -13.81
CA LEU A 107 -9.34 7.52 -13.18
C LEU A 107 -9.18 6.07 -12.74
N LYS A 108 -8.57 5.23 -13.59
CA LYS A 108 -8.36 3.82 -13.23
C LYS A 108 -7.45 3.63 -12.02
N TRP A 109 -6.42 4.46 -11.92
CA TRP A 109 -5.54 4.52 -10.75
C TRP A 109 -6.31 4.80 -9.46
N VAL A 110 -7.20 5.81 -9.50
CA VAL A 110 -8.04 6.18 -8.35
C VAL A 110 -9.00 5.06 -7.99
N GLU A 111 -9.68 4.46 -8.97
CA GLU A 111 -10.60 3.34 -8.76
C GLU A 111 -9.91 2.16 -8.06
N ASP A 112 -8.75 1.74 -8.59
CA ASP A 112 -8.03 0.60 -8.06
C ASP A 112 -7.52 0.90 -6.63
N ALA A 113 -7.03 2.11 -6.37
CA ALA A 113 -6.61 2.54 -5.03
C ALA A 113 -7.78 2.55 -4.03
N VAL A 114 -8.91 3.17 -4.40
CA VAL A 114 -10.11 3.25 -3.55
C VAL A 114 -10.65 1.85 -3.25
N TYR A 115 -10.69 0.96 -4.24
CA TYR A 115 -11.06 -0.43 -4.04
C TYR A 115 -10.18 -1.09 -2.99
N MET A 116 -8.84 -1.01 -3.14
CA MET A 116 -7.93 -1.71 -2.22
C MET A 116 -7.97 -1.12 -0.81
N ILE A 117 -8.12 0.19 -0.69
CA ILE A 117 -8.29 0.89 0.60
C ILE A 117 -9.51 0.35 1.35
N ARG A 118 -10.62 0.15 0.64
CA ARG A 118 -11.86 -0.39 1.22
C ARG A 118 -11.71 -1.87 1.56
N GLU A 119 -11.19 -2.67 0.63
CA GLU A 119 -10.98 -4.12 0.81
C GLU A 119 -10.12 -4.42 2.04
N LEU A 120 -9.02 -3.69 2.21
CA LEU A 120 -8.08 -3.88 3.33
C LEU A 120 -8.51 -3.18 4.62
N ASN A 121 -9.67 -2.50 4.61
CA ASN A 121 -10.16 -1.69 5.73
C ASN A 121 -9.09 -0.70 6.24
N ALA A 122 -8.44 -0.01 5.31
CA ALA A 122 -7.50 1.05 5.63
C ALA A 122 -8.25 2.27 6.20
N ASN A 123 -7.69 2.91 7.22
CA ASN A 123 -8.31 4.07 7.88
C ASN A 123 -7.63 5.39 7.53
N CYS A 124 -6.56 5.34 6.74
CA CYS A 124 -5.91 6.47 6.11
C CYS A 124 -5.17 6.00 4.85
N ALA A 125 -4.88 6.95 3.97
CA ALA A 125 -4.04 6.70 2.81
C ALA A 125 -2.81 7.62 2.83
N ILE A 126 -1.67 7.08 2.41
CA ILE A 126 -0.42 7.82 2.23
C ILE A 126 -0.11 7.84 0.75
N TYR A 127 -0.03 9.04 0.19
CA TYR A 127 0.35 9.27 -1.19
C TYR A 127 1.86 9.48 -1.25
N SER A 128 2.59 8.38 -1.32
CA SER A 128 4.05 8.28 -1.46
C SER A 128 4.49 8.45 -2.91
N GLY A 129 3.99 9.50 -3.57
CA GLY A 129 4.19 9.63 -5.01
C GLY A 129 5.64 9.97 -5.36
N HIS A 130 6.25 9.19 -6.25
CA HIS A 130 7.53 9.51 -6.85
C HIS A 130 7.44 10.79 -7.70
N HIS A 131 8.39 11.72 -7.56
CA HIS A 131 8.36 13.01 -8.27
C HIS A 131 8.24 12.86 -9.79
N ALA A 132 8.78 11.79 -10.38
CA ALA A 132 8.73 11.60 -11.83
C ALA A 132 7.39 11.04 -12.34
N CYS A 133 6.59 10.36 -11.50
CA CYS A 133 5.33 9.77 -11.95
C CYS A 133 4.22 10.82 -12.00
N LYS A 134 4.26 11.68 -13.03
CA LYS A 134 3.32 12.81 -13.18
C LYS A 134 1.87 12.37 -13.35
N GLN A 135 1.62 11.21 -13.97
CA GLN A 135 0.24 10.72 -14.14
C GLN A 135 -0.42 10.48 -12.79
N SER A 136 0.25 9.77 -11.89
CA SER A 136 -0.24 9.54 -10.52
C SER A 136 -0.44 10.88 -9.79
N GLN A 137 0.56 11.76 -9.78
CA GLN A 137 0.50 13.06 -9.09
C GLN A 137 -0.66 13.94 -9.56
N SER A 138 -1.01 13.86 -10.85
CA SER A 138 -2.06 14.69 -11.44
C SER A 138 -3.46 14.36 -10.91
N VAL A 139 -3.68 13.14 -10.41
CA VAL A 139 -4.99 12.68 -9.91
C VAL A 139 -5.13 12.70 -8.40
N PHE A 140 -4.15 13.26 -7.67
CA PHE A 140 -4.19 13.33 -6.20
C PHE A 140 -5.49 13.96 -5.66
N ARG A 141 -5.95 15.07 -6.27
CA ARG A 141 -7.18 15.75 -5.81
C ARG A 141 -8.40 14.85 -5.97
N ILE A 142 -8.52 14.15 -7.10
CA ILE A 142 -9.63 13.24 -7.39
C ILE A 142 -9.66 12.12 -6.36
N LEU A 143 -8.51 11.47 -6.12
CA LEU A 143 -8.36 10.45 -5.10
C LEU A 143 -8.78 10.95 -3.71
N ARG A 144 -8.26 12.11 -3.29
CA ARG A 144 -8.57 12.68 -1.97
C ARG A 144 -10.07 12.92 -1.82
N ASP A 145 -10.72 13.41 -2.88
CA ASP A 145 -12.14 13.74 -2.85
C ASP A 145 -12.99 12.49 -2.75
N GLU A 146 -12.64 11.43 -3.49
CA GLU A 146 -13.30 10.12 -3.36
C GLU A 146 -13.15 9.52 -1.96
N LEU A 147 -11.93 9.50 -1.40
CA LEU A 147 -11.69 8.96 -0.06
C LEU A 147 -12.31 9.81 1.06
N SER A 148 -12.45 11.12 0.83
CA SER A 148 -13.10 12.00 1.80
C SER A 148 -14.59 11.69 1.97
N LYS A 149 -15.26 11.12 0.95
CA LYS A 149 -16.66 10.66 1.05
C LYS A 149 -16.80 9.55 2.09
N ASP A 150 -15.78 8.71 2.22
CA ASP A 150 -15.72 7.63 3.22
C ASP A 150 -15.10 8.10 4.55
N GLY A 151 -14.76 9.39 4.67
CA GLY A 151 -14.09 9.93 5.84
C GLY A 151 -12.64 9.47 6.01
N ILE A 152 -12.01 8.95 4.96
CA ILE A 152 -10.62 8.45 4.97
C ILE A 152 -9.69 9.63 4.63
N PRO A 153 -8.85 10.10 5.57
CA PRO A 153 -7.90 11.17 5.31
C PRO A 153 -6.72 10.67 4.45
N VAL A 154 -6.16 11.57 3.65
CA VAL A 154 -5.02 11.28 2.76
C VAL A 154 -3.89 12.26 3.05
N LEU A 155 -2.69 11.72 3.31
CA LEU A 155 -1.44 12.49 3.37
C LEU A 155 -0.78 12.48 1.99
N ARG A 156 -0.30 13.63 1.51
CA ARG A 156 0.62 13.69 0.37
C ARG A 156 2.03 13.89 0.89
N LEU A 157 2.94 13.00 0.51
CA LEU A 157 4.35 13.15 0.80
C LEU A 157 5.02 13.84 -0.39
N ASP A 158 5.75 14.91 -0.12
CA ASP A 158 6.66 15.52 -1.07
C ASP A 158 8.03 14.87 -0.89
N GLY A 159 8.27 13.78 -1.61
CA GLY A 159 9.52 13.04 -1.57
C GLY A 159 9.63 12.03 -2.70
N ASP A 160 10.68 11.21 -2.66
CA ASP A 160 10.96 10.24 -3.71
C ASP A 160 11.27 8.89 -3.10
N CYS A 161 10.55 7.85 -3.55
CA CYS A 161 10.71 6.49 -3.03
C CYS A 161 12.10 5.89 -3.23
N TRP A 162 12.90 6.42 -4.17
CA TRP A 162 14.23 5.90 -4.52
C TRP A 162 15.35 6.92 -4.42
N ASN A 163 15.04 8.22 -4.40
CA ASN A 163 16.04 9.27 -4.34
C ASN A 163 16.08 10.05 -3.02
N ARG A 164 16.98 9.66 -2.12
CA ARG A 164 17.19 10.30 -0.80
C ARG A 164 17.57 11.78 -0.84
N ARG A 165 17.99 12.29 -2.00
CA ARG A 165 18.40 13.69 -2.17
C ARG A 165 17.22 14.65 -2.26
N ILE A 166 16.02 14.13 -2.51
CA ILE A 166 14.84 14.97 -2.66
C ILE A 166 14.32 15.40 -1.28
N THR A 167 14.07 14.43 -0.41
CA THR A 167 13.55 14.68 0.94
C THR A 167 14.25 13.74 1.93
N PRO A 168 14.85 14.26 3.00
CA PRO A 168 15.42 13.43 4.06
C PRO A 168 14.35 12.53 4.70
N ILE A 169 14.70 11.29 5.05
CA ILE A 169 13.75 10.33 5.63
C ILE A 169 13.15 10.83 6.95
N SER A 170 13.92 11.58 7.74
CA SER A 170 13.44 12.18 8.99
C SER A 170 12.29 13.16 8.78
N VAL A 171 12.28 13.89 7.66
CA VAL A 171 11.20 14.81 7.30
C VAL A 171 9.95 14.00 6.89
N VAL A 172 10.14 12.92 6.13
CA VAL A 172 9.04 12.01 5.78
C VAL A 172 8.42 11.39 7.04
N GLN A 173 9.26 10.95 7.98
CA GLN A 173 8.83 10.41 9.28
C GLN A 173 8.02 11.44 10.08
N GLU A 174 8.52 12.67 10.21
CA GLU A 174 7.82 13.76 10.89
C GLU A 174 6.44 14.04 10.27
N MET A 175 6.37 14.17 8.94
CA MET A 175 5.10 14.38 8.21
C MET A 175 4.08 13.25 8.46
N ILE A 176 4.55 12.00 8.49
CA ILE A 176 3.70 10.83 8.75
C ILE A 176 3.19 10.84 10.20
N LEU A 177 4.06 11.08 11.18
CA LEU A 177 3.67 11.14 12.59
C LEU A 177 2.66 12.25 12.82
N ASP A 178 2.93 13.46 12.35
CA ASP A 178 2.04 14.60 12.51
C ASP A 178 0.65 14.30 11.95
N PHE A 179 0.59 13.70 10.76
CA PHE A 179 -0.66 13.29 10.14
C PHE A 179 -1.40 12.22 10.97
N VAL A 180 -0.70 11.18 11.41
CA VAL A 180 -1.31 10.07 12.15
C VAL A 180 -1.82 10.55 13.50
N GLU A 181 -1.02 11.28 14.26
CA GLU A 181 -1.37 11.73 15.61
C GLU A 181 -2.47 12.77 15.60
N ASN A 182 -2.40 13.74 14.68
CA ASN A 182 -3.32 14.87 14.68
C ASN A 182 -4.59 14.64 13.87
N ILE A 183 -4.57 13.78 12.85
CA ILE A 183 -5.73 13.57 11.97
C ILE A 183 -6.32 12.18 12.21
N VAL A 184 -5.53 11.12 12.05
CA VAL A 184 -6.03 9.73 12.04
C VAL A 184 -6.49 9.30 13.44
N ALA A 185 -5.60 9.41 14.43
CA ALA A 185 -5.86 8.96 15.79
C ALA A 185 -6.96 9.79 16.49
N LYS A 186 -7.01 11.11 16.26
CA LYS A 186 -8.07 11.98 16.80
C LYS A 186 -9.45 11.64 16.22
N ARG A 187 -9.55 11.28 14.93
CA ARG A 187 -10.81 10.82 14.32
C ARG A 187 -11.34 9.55 14.97
N LYS A 188 -10.46 8.56 15.22
CA LYS A 188 -10.82 7.30 15.91
C LYS A 188 -11.38 7.54 17.31
N LYS A 189 -10.86 8.55 18.04
CA LYS A 189 -11.40 8.96 19.35
C LYS A 189 -12.77 9.61 19.24
N ARG A 190 -13.00 10.45 18.22
CA ARG A 190 -14.28 11.15 18.01
C ARG A 190 -15.40 10.21 17.55
N ALA A 191 -15.10 9.22 16.72
CA ALA A 191 -16.09 8.23 16.26
C ALA A 191 -16.57 7.26 17.36
N ARG A 192 -15.84 7.17 18.49
CA ARG A 192 -16.17 6.33 19.65
C ARG A 192 -16.94 7.08 20.76
N ARG A 193 -17.18 8.38 20.59
CA ARG A 193 -17.99 9.22 21.48
C ARG A 193 -19.34 9.47 20.83
#